data_AF-D0W1I9-F1
#
_entry.id   AF-D0W1I9-F1
#
_cell.length_a   1.000
_cell.length_b   1.000
_cell.length_c   1.000
_cell.angle_alpha   90.00
_cell.angle_beta   90.00
_cell.angle_gamma   90.00
#
_symmetry.space_group_name_H-M   'P 1'
#
loop_
_entity.id
_entity.type
_entity.pdbx_description
1 polymer ?
#
loop_
_entity_poly.entity_id
_entity_poly.type
_entity_poly.pdbx_seq_one_letter_code
_entity_poly.pdbx_strand_id
1 'polypeptide(L)'
;MQHIRSQKYAQKAFGLIQKVKENNEKVKEYRTLSLNFPTTILQSGLAQAIGFLQAKGKDEHLLLLAHIAELLGENKDSLHKKILEADLPHYQLLTRKAIEAASSLKRYTQALLPKPKDEQRGQS
;
A
#
# COMPACT_ATOMS: atom_id res chain seq x y z
N MET A 1 -10.45 -6.17 20.80
CA MET A 1 -9.19 -6.69 20.22
C MET A 1 -8.79 -5.94 18.93
N GLN A 2 -8.48 -4.64 19.00
CA GLN A 2 -7.99 -3.88 17.82
C GLN A 2 -6.45 -3.87 17.70
N HIS A 3 -5.72 -4.02 18.81
CA HIS A 3 -4.26 -3.94 18.86
C HIS A 3 -3.54 -5.04 18.05
N ILE A 4 -4.10 -6.25 17.98
CA ILE A 4 -3.42 -7.39 17.32
C ILE A 4 -3.40 -7.22 15.79
N ARG A 5 -4.48 -6.73 15.18
CA ARG A 5 -4.54 -6.58 13.71
C ARG A 5 -3.65 -5.45 13.22
N SER A 6 -3.73 -4.29 13.86
CA SER A 6 -2.88 -3.14 13.51
C SER A 6 -1.41 -3.44 13.73
N GLN A 7 -1.06 -4.22 14.77
CA GLN A 7 0.29 -4.73 14.98
C GLN A 7 0.72 -5.70 13.87
N LYS A 8 -0.13 -6.64 13.44
CA LYS A 8 0.15 -7.55 12.32
C LYS A 8 0.42 -6.80 11.02
N TYR A 9 -0.40 -5.78 10.71
CA TYR A 9 -0.14 -4.93 9.54
C TYR A 9 1.18 -4.18 9.66
N ALA A 10 1.50 -3.64 10.84
CA ALA A 10 2.75 -2.92 11.05
C ALA A 10 3.98 -3.83 10.84
N GLN A 11 4.00 -5.01 11.45
CA GLN A 11 5.10 -5.98 11.32
C GLN A 11 5.29 -6.43 9.87
N LYS A 12 4.22 -6.79 9.18
CA LYS A 12 4.29 -7.17 7.76
C LYS A 12 4.73 -6.00 6.88
N ALA A 13 4.13 -4.82 7.07
CA ALA A 13 4.48 -3.63 6.30
C ALA A 13 5.96 -3.25 6.46
N PHE A 14 6.51 -3.37 7.67
CA PHE A 14 7.94 -3.16 7.89
C PHE A 14 8.80 -4.09 7.02
N GLY A 15 8.53 -5.40 7.05
CA GLY A 15 9.28 -6.37 6.24
C GLY A 15 9.13 -6.14 4.73
N LEU A 16 7.94 -5.75 4.26
CA LEU A 16 7.72 -5.40 2.86
C LEU A 16 8.53 -4.18 2.45
N ILE A 17 8.51 -3.11 3.25
CA ILE A 17 9.26 -1.88 2.92
C ILE A 17 10.77 -2.09 3.02
N GLN A 18 11.26 -2.94 3.93
CA GLN A 18 12.68 -3.32 3.95
C GLN A 18 13.10 -3.96 2.62
N LYS A 19 12.33 -4.91 2.09
CA LYS A 19 12.62 -5.53 0.78
C LYS A 19 12.58 -4.51 -0.36
N VAL A 20 11.66 -3.54 -0.32
CA VAL A 20 11.63 -2.45 -1.32
C VAL A 20 12.89 -1.61 -1.27
N LYS A 21 13.40 -1.32 -0.06
CA LYS A 21 14.63 -0.54 0.14
C LYS A 21 15.84 -1.24 -0.48
N GLU A 22 15.87 -2.57 -0.44
CA GLU A 22 17.00 -3.38 -0.92
C GLU A 22 16.98 -3.60 -2.44
N ASN A 23 15.80 -3.76 -3.05
CA ASN A 23 15.69 -4.43 -4.36
C ASN A 23 15.11 -3.59 -5.51
N ASN A 24 14.79 -2.30 -5.33
CA ASN A 24 13.97 -1.60 -6.34
C ASN A 24 14.60 -0.30 -6.89
N GLU A 25 14.80 -0.25 -8.22
CA GLU A 25 15.27 0.94 -8.95
C GLU A 25 14.22 2.08 -8.95
N LYS A 26 12.94 1.77 -8.72
CA LYS A 26 11.80 2.72 -8.71
C LYS A 26 11.29 3.04 -7.30
N VAL A 27 12.20 3.08 -6.32
CA VAL A 27 11.88 3.40 -4.91
C VAL A 27 11.19 4.76 -4.76
N LYS A 28 11.49 5.75 -5.61
CA LYS A 28 10.91 7.11 -5.54
C LYS A 28 9.44 7.14 -5.93
N GLU A 29 9.08 6.48 -7.02
CA GLU A 29 7.72 6.38 -7.53
C GLU A 29 6.87 5.56 -6.57
N TYR A 30 7.40 4.40 -6.13
CA TYR A 30 6.75 3.55 -5.13
C TYR A 30 6.51 4.32 -3.81
N ARG A 31 7.51 5.08 -3.34
CA ARG A 31 7.36 5.94 -2.15
C ARG A 31 6.20 6.89 -2.33
N THR A 32 6.22 7.68 -3.40
CA THR A 32 5.19 8.70 -3.66
C THR A 32 3.80 8.07 -3.69
N LEU A 33 3.65 6.94 -4.38
CA LEU A 33 2.40 6.21 -4.46
C LEU A 33 1.94 5.72 -3.07
N SER A 34 2.83 5.07 -2.30
CA SER A 34 2.53 4.54 -0.96
C SER A 34 2.16 5.62 0.06
N LEU A 35 2.75 6.81 -0.04
CA LEU A 35 2.45 7.93 0.85
C LEU A 35 1.04 8.49 0.65
N ASN A 36 0.56 8.47 -0.59
CA ASN A 36 -0.72 9.05 -1.00
C ASN A 36 -1.86 8.04 -0.97
N PHE A 37 -1.56 6.74 -1.09
CA PHE A 37 -2.56 5.69 -1.25
C PHE A 37 -3.65 5.63 -0.15
N PRO A 38 -3.35 5.82 1.15
CA PRO A 38 -4.41 5.88 2.17
C PRO A 38 -5.43 6.99 1.90
N THR A 39 -4.95 8.16 1.45
CA THR A 39 -5.79 9.29 1.08
C THR A 39 -6.58 9.00 -0.19
N THR A 40 -5.98 8.33 -1.18
CA THR A 40 -6.68 7.89 -2.40
C THR A 40 -7.88 6.98 -2.06
N ILE A 41 -7.72 6.02 -1.14
CA ILE A 41 -8.83 5.17 -0.68
C ILE A 41 -9.93 6.01 -0.02
N LEU A 42 -9.56 6.98 0.82
CA LEU A 42 -10.54 7.85 1.49
C LEU A 42 -11.32 8.73 0.51
N GLN A 43 -10.68 9.22 -0.54
CA GLN A 43 -11.28 10.17 -1.50
C GLN A 43 -12.10 9.47 -2.59
N SER A 44 -11.59 8.36 -3.14
CA SER A 44 -12.20 7.67 -4.29
C SER A 44 -12.90 6.35 -3.92
N GLY A 45 -12.73 5.88 -2.68
CA GLY A 45 -13.17 4.55 -2.27
C GLY A 45 -12.20 3.45 -2.67
N LEU A 46 -12.36 2.28 -2.04
CA LEU A 46 -11.45 1.15 -2.21
C LEU A 46 -11.48 0.56 -3.63
N ALA A 47 -12.67 0.45 -4.24
CA ALA A 47 -12.82 -0.11 -5.58
C ALA A 47 -12.01 0.69 -6.61
N GLN A 48 -12.20 2.01 -6.65
CA GLN A 48 -11.49 2.88 -7.59
C GLN A 48 -9.98 2.94 -7.32
N ALA A 49 -9.58 2.99 -6.04
CA ALA A 49 -8.16 3.01 -5.67
C ALA A 49 -7.41 1.74 -6.15
N ILE A 50 -8.03 0.56 -6.00
CA ILE A 50 -7.45 -0.71 -6.46
C ILE A 50 -7.49 -0.82 -7.98
N GLY A 51 -8.61 -0.43 -8.61
CA GLY A 51 -8.74 -0.38 -10.06
C GLY A 51 -7.69 0.54 -10.72
N PHE A 52 -7.38 1.68 -10.09
CA PHE A 52 -6.33 2.59 -10.54
C PHE A 52 -4.94 1.91 -10.57
N LEU A 53 -4.57 1.17 -9.52
CA LEU A 53 -3.30 0.45 -9.49
C LEU A 53 -3.23 -0.62 -10.59
N GLN A 54 -4.31 -1.38 -10.79
CA GLN A 54 -4.40 -2.39 -11.85
C GLN A 54 -4.31 -1.76 -13.24
N ALA A 55 -5.04 -0.67 -13.49
CA ALA A 55 -5.10 -0.01 -14.79
C ALA A 55 -3.77 0.67 -15.16
N LYS A 56 -3.00 1.18 -14.18
CA LYS A 56 -1.68 1.77 -14.45
C LYS A 56 -0.64 0.74 -14.87
N GLY A 57 -0.67 -0.46 -14.30
CA GLY A 57 0.12 -1.61 -14.74
C GLY A 57 1.65 -1.47 -14.65
N LYS A 58 2.18 -0.36 -14.13
CA LYS A 58 3.63 -0.17 -13.93
C LYS A 58 4.12 -0.95 -12.71
N ASP A 59 5.39 -1.31 -12.69
CA ASP A 59 6.00 -2.13 -11.63
C ASP A 59 5.71 -1.61 -10.23
N GLU A 60 5.85 -0.32 -9.98
CA GLU A 60 5.59 0.28 -8.67
C GLU A 60 4.11 0.23 -8.25
N HIS A 61 3.19 0.28 -9.23
CA HIS A 61 1.75 0.20 -8.99
C HIS A 61 1.33 -1.25 -8.71
N LEU A 62 1.84 -2.19 -9.50
CA LEU A 62 1.62 -3.62 -9.30
C LEU A 62 2.24 -4.11 -8.00
N LEU A 63 3.40 -3.57 -7.62
CA LEU A 63 4.06 -3.87 -6.35
C LEU A 63 3.23 -3.35 -5.16
N LEU A 64 2.74 -2.11 -5.22
CA LEU A 64 1.86 -1.60 -4.16
C LEU A 64 0.57 -2.43 -4.06
N LEU A 65 -0.02 -2.80 -5.20
CA LEU A 65 -1.20 -3.67 -5.23
C LEU A 65 -0.91 -5.02 -4.55
N ALA A 66 0.24 -5.63 -4.85
CA ALA A 66 0.68 -6.87 -4.22
C ALA A 66 0.82 -6.74 -2.70
N HIS A 67 1.46 -5.67 -2.22
CA HIS A 67 1.63 -5.42 -0.79
C HIS A 67 0.30 -5.18 -0.07
N ILE A 68 -0.63 -4.45 -0.69
CA ILE A 68 -1.97 -4.24 -0.11
C ILE A 68 -2.73 -5.56 -0.02
N ALA A 69 -2.70 -6.38 -1.07
CA ALA A 69 -3.33 -7.69 -1.07
C ALA A 69 -2.73 -8.60 0.03
N GLU A 70 -1.39 -8.68 0.12
CA GLU A 70 -0.70 -9.49 1.13
C GLU A 70 -1.03 -9.05 2.56
N LEU A 71 -1.09 -7.74 2.81
CA LEU A 71 -1.48 -7.21 4.11
C LEU A 71 -2.91 -7.62 4.44
N LEU A 72 -3.84 -7.46 3.51
CA LEU A 72 -5.24 -7.86 3.68
C LEU A 72 -5.44 -9.38 3.78
N GLY A 73 -4.43 -10.18 3.46
CA GLY A 73 -4.53 -11.64 3.38
C GLY A 73 -5.33 -12.11 2.17
N GLU A 74 -5.27 -11.33 1.09
CA GLU A 74 -6.01 -11.54 -0.16
C GLU A 74 -5.04 -11.83 -1.30
N ASN A 75 -5.55 -12.41 -2.38
CA ASN A 75 -4.79 -12.58 -3.62
C ASN A 75 -4.88 -11.31 -4.48
N LYS A 76 -3.73 -10.82 -4.97
CA LYS A 76 -3.59 -9.61 -5.79
C LYS A 76 -4.50 -9.61 -7.02
N ASP A 77 -4.61 -10.75 -7.69
CA ASP A 77 -5.26 -10.87 -9.00
C ASP A 77 -6.80 -10.95 -8.84
N SER A 78 -7.28 -11.49 -7.72
CA SER A 78 -8.72 -11.57 -7.42
C SER A 78 -9.25 -10.45 -6.53
N LEU A 79 -8.37 -9.64 -5.91
CA LEU A 79 -8.75 -8.62 -4.93
C LEU A 79 -9.79 -7.63 -5.48
N HIS A 80 -9.57 -7.11 -6.68
CA HIS A 80 -10.48 -6.12 -7.27
C HIS A 80 -11.86 -6.71 -7.53
N LYS A 81 -11.93 -7.92 -8.10
CA LYS A 81 -13.18 -8.64 -8.32
C LYS A 81 -13.94 -8.84 -7.00
N LYS A 82 -13.23 -9.30 -5.95
CA LYS A 82 -13.81 -9.50 -4.61
C LYS A 82 -14.37 -8.20 -4.01
N ILE A 83 -13.70 -7.06 -4.25
CA ILE A 83 -14.19 -5.76 -3.80
C ILE A 83 -15.50 -5.37 -4.50
N LEU A 84 -15.60 -5.61 -5.81
CA LEU A 84 -16.79 -5.29 -6.62
C LEU A 84 -17.98 -6.19 -6.30
N GLU A 85 -17.74 -7.44 -5.92
CA GLU A 85 -18.77 -8.43 -5.58
C GLU A 85 -19.20 -8.38 -4.10
N ALA A 86 -18.52 -7.58 -3.26
CA ALA A 86 -18.84 -7.50 -1.84
C ALA A 86 -20.17 -6.76 -1.59
N ASP A 87 -20.96 -7.28 -0.65
CA ASP A 87 -22.09 -6.52 -0.12
C ASP A 87 -21.62 -5.28 0.67
N LEU A 88 -22.55 -4.40 1.03
CA LEU A 88 -22.22 -3.14 1.69
C LEU A 88 -21.46 -3.32 3.02
N PRO A 89 -21.90 -4.18 3.97
CA PRO A 89 -21.14 -4.44 5.19
C PRO A 89 -19.71 -4.94 4.94
N HIS A 90 -19.53 -5.91 4.03
CA HIS A 90 -18.22 -6.48 3.72
C HIS A 90 -17.33 -5.45 3.02
N TYR A 91 -17.87 -4.65 2.10
CA TYR A 91 -17.15 -3.57 1.43
C TYR A 91 -16.67 -2.51 2.43
N GLN A 92 -17.52 -2.09 3.36
CA GLN A 92 -17.15 -1.12 4.40
C GLN A 92 -16.05 -1.68 5.33
N LEU A 93 -16.16 -2.94 5.75
CA LEU A 93 -15.15 -3.59 6.56
C LEU A 93 -13.81 -3.71 5.81
N LEU A 94 -13.84 -4.12 4.54
CA LEU A 94 -12.66 -4.25 3.71
C LEU A 94 -11.99 -2.89 3.46
N THR A 95 -12.78 -1.84 3.25
CA THR A 95 -12.30 -0.46 3.11
C THR A 95 -11.56 0.00 4.37
N ARG A 96 -12.13 -0.21 5.57
CA ARG A 96 -11.45 0.13 6.84
C ARG A 96 -10.14 -0.63 7.01
N LYS A 97 -10.14 -1.94 6.71
CA LYS A 97 -8.93 -2.78 6.76
C LYS A 97 -7.86 -2.28 5.79
N ALA A 98 -8.24 -1.89 4.57
CA ALA A 98 -7.32 -1.39 3.55
C ALA A 98 -6.69 -0.05 3.96
N ILE A 99 -7.46 0.85 4.57
CA ILE A 99 -6.94 2.12 5.11
C ILE A 99 -5.91 1.85 6.22
N GLU A 100 -6.19 0.94 7.15
CA GLU A 100 -5.25 0.57 8.22
C GLU A 100 -3.95 -0.04 7.67
N ALA A 101 -4.07 -0.93 6.68
CA ALA A 101 -2.94 -1.57 6.01
C ALA A 101 -2.09 -0.54 5.24
N ALA A 102 -2.72 0.28 4.39
CA ALA A 102 -2.07 1.34 3.63
C ALA A 102 -1.40 2.37 4.55
N SER A 103 -2.04 2.71 5.67
CA SER A 103 -1.45 3.62 6.67
C SER A 103 -0.20 3.05 7.33
N SER A 104 -0.14 1.73 7.51
CA SER A 104 1.07 1.06 8.01
C SER A 104 2.19 1.09 6.97
N LEU A 105 1.90 0.83 5.69
CA LEU A 105 2.87 1.02 4.60
C LEU A 105 3.37 2.45 4.53
N LYS A 106 2.48 3.44 4.61
CA LYS A 106 2.84 4.86 4.62
C LYS A 106 3.84 5.18 5.74
N ARG A 107 3.58 4.75 6.98
CA ARG A 107 4.47 5.02 8.12
C ARG A 107 5.89 4.48 7.88
N TYR A 108 6.02 3.22 7.47
CA TYR A 108 7.34 2.64 7.22
C TYR A 108 7.99 3.15 5.95
N THR A 109 7.20 3.49 4.92
CA THR A 109 7.69 4.19 3.73
C THR A 109 8.36 5.50 4.14
N GLN A 110 7.68 6.33 4.95
CA GLN A 110 8.23 7.60 5.43
C GLN A 110 9.54 7.41 6.19
N ALA A 111 9.60 6.38 7.03
CA ALA A 111 10.74 6.11 7.92
C ALA A 111 11.95 5.47 7.21
N LEU A 112 11.74 4.58 6.24
CA LEU A 112 12.80 3.71 5.71
C LEU A 112 13.27 4.06 4.30
N LEU A 113 12.37 4.58 3.45
CA LEU A 113 12.74 4.94 2.07
C LEU A 113 13.31 6.36 2.04
N PRO A 114 14.28 6.67 1.16
CA PRO A 114 14.85 8.02 1.04
C PRO A 114 13.83 9.00 0.48
N LYS A 115 13.94 10.30 0.84
CA LYS A 115 13.16 11.33 0.14
C LYS A 115 13.86 11.66 -1.18
N PRO A 116 13.13 12.10 -2.23
CA PRO A 116 13.73 12.52 -3.49
C PRO A 116 14.81 13.62 -3.36
N LYS A 117 14.80 14.42 -2.28
CA LYS A 117 15.76 15.49 -2.01
C LYS A 117 17.00 15.05 -1.21
N ASP A 118 17.01 13.85 -0.64
CA ASP A 118 18.11 13.39 0.23
C ASP A 118 19.33 12.91 -0.59
N GLU A 119 19.16 12.56 -1.86
CA GLU A 119 20.24 12.13 -2.76
C GLU A 119 21.18 13.25 -3.21
N GLN A 120 20.78 14.53 -3.10
CA GLN A 120 21.60 15.67 -3.52
C GLN A 120 22.60 16.15 -2.44
N ARG A 121 22.49 15.69 -1.19
CA ARG A 121 23.36 16.11 -0.08
C ARG A 121 24.59 15.23 0.15
N GLY A 122 24.77 14.16 -0.63
CA GLY A 122 25.90 13.23 -0.52
C GLY A 122 27.02 13.43 -1.54
N GLN A 123 26.99 14.51 -2.33
CA GLN A 123 27.99 14.82 -3.37
C GLN A 123 28.54 16.25 -3.25
N SER A 124 28.80 16.72 -2.04
CA SER A 124 29.46 18.02 -1.81
C SER A 124 30.61 17.86 -0.83
#